data_AF-A0A4R6Q669-F1
#
_entry.id   AF-A0A4R6Q669-F1
#
_cell.length_a   1.000
_cell.length_b   1.000
_cell.length_c   1.000
_cell.angle_alpha   90.00
_cell.angle_beta   90.00
_cell.angle_gamma   90.00
#
_symmetry.space_group_name_H-M   'P 1'
#
loop_
_entity.id
_entity.type
_entity.pdbx_description
1 polymer ?
#
loop_
_entity_poly.entity_id
_entity_poly.type
_entity_poly.pdbx_seq_one_letter_code
_entity_poly.pdbx_strand_id
1 'polypeptide(L)'
;MEIVQGILEGIGKFFENIMESATTVFTATDSVALIYTAIVRWVFIFLALFILLKSILSLLKSKNPSEVWAYLHIGDYENLPLTHWENVIGRAKSCDIQVDDLSVSRNHGTLTRDNDGIWTYMDLGSKNGAIINGVKARPYIPTEVKVGDTIMLGAAVCTLFPISLEEHRNNVQLRTEDTRLISPWPSLLAITLFQILTVIQLHFALGEKFTTLNMLAFAGLCALMWAYVIILRTMRRKGFELEIIAFFLSTLSLAVTSSCLPDQVFKQFIAIGVGVALFFFMCTYLRDLDRTIEIKKFMYIAAALLLLFNLAFATTKNGASNWIQLGGFSFQPSEIVKLAFIWVGAASMDELFRKKNSLIFTGFSVFCFGCLALMGDFGTAIIFFVTFLIISFLRSGDFTKLILIVGVAFVGGLLVIRFKSYVADRFAVWGHVWEYADSAGYQQTRTMSAAASGGFVGLGAGKGWLRNVVASETDLVFGVLAEEWGLIIAIMAVMAIITLSIFAFRSIWAGRSTYYTIAACSAMSLFLFQTILNVFGSVDLFPLTGVTFPFVASGGTSMIASWGLLAFLKAADTRQNASIAVSMSDKGLTSEGGDEL
;
A
#
# COMPACT_ATOMS: atom_id res chain seq x y z
N MET A 1 29.70 1.97 30.99
CA MET A 1 29.72 3.23 30.22
C MET A 1 31.02 3.33 29.42
N GLU A 2 32.18 3.22 30.06
CA GLU A 2 33.50 3.28 29.39
C GLU A 2 33.70 2.22 28.28
N ILE A 3 33.18 1.01 28.46
CA ILE A 3 33.26 -0.05 27.44
C ILE A 3 32.45 0.31 26.18
N VAL A 4 31.29 0.93 26.34
CA VAL A 4 30.43 1.35 25.21
C VAL A 4 31.05 2.54 24.48
N GLN A 5 31.70 3.44 25.22
CA GLN A 5 32.44 4.57 24.65
C GLN A 5 33.67 4.11 23.87
N GLY A 6 34.42 3.13 24.39
CA GLY A 6 35.55 2.51 23.69
C GLY A 6 35.14 1.74 22.43
N ILE A 7 33.97 1.11 22.43
CA ILE A 7 33.41 0.46 21.22
C ILE A 7 32.97 1.52 20.20
N LEU A 8 32.33 2.62 20.61
CA LEU A 8 31.93 3.71 19.72
C LEU A 8 33.15 4.45 19.11
N GLU A 9 34.20 4.69 19.89
CA GLU A 9 35.46 5.25 19.39
C GLU A 9 36.21 4.26 18.49
N GLY A 10 36.18 2.96 18.81
CA GLY A 10 36.76 1.91 17.98
C GLY A 10 36.05 1.77 16.63
N ILE A 11 34.72 1.88 16.61
CA ILE A 11 33.92 1.93 15.38
C ILE A 11 34.21 3.22 14.61
N GLY A 12 34.28 4.37 15.29
CA GLY A 12 34.65 5.65 14.68
C GLY A 12 36.00 5.60 13.96
N LYS A 13 37.04 5.12 14.65
CA LYS A 13 38.39 4.94 14.08
C LYS A 13 38.43 3.88 12.98
N PHE A 14 37.61 2.84 13.05
CA PHE A 14 37.50 1.85 11.99
C PHE A 14 36.93 2.45 10.70
N PHE A 15 35.87 3.25 10.82
CA PHE A 15 35.30 3.97 9.67
C PHE A 15 36.25 5.06 9.15
N GLU A 16 36.96 5.78 10.01
CA GLU A 16 38.00 6.74 9.60
C GLU A 16 39.14 6.04 8.84
N ASN A 17 39.66 4.91 9.32
CA ASN A 17 40.75 4.20 8.65
C ASN A 17 40.32 3.58 7.31
N ILE A 18 39.07 3.11 7.19
CA ILE A 18 38.48 2.70 5.90
C ILE A 18 38.35 3.92 4.99
N MET A 19 37.91 5.06 5.52
CA MET A 19 37.81 6.31 4.76
C MET A 19 39.20 6.75 4.29
N GLU A 20 40.23 6.69 5.12
CA GLU A 20 41.59 7.10 4.79
C GLU A 20 42.24 6.15 3.77
N SER A 21 42.03 4.83 3.93
CA SER A 21 42.47 3.82 2.95
C SER A 21 41.71 3.90 1.62
N ALA A 22 40.42 4.24 1.67
CA ALA A 22 39.64 4.56 0.48
C ALA A 22 40.18 5.85 -0.15
N THR A 23 40.36 6.91 0.63
CA THR A 23 40.83 8.21 0.14
C THR A 23 42.21 8.10 -0.50
N THR A 24 43.12 7.31 0.05
CA THR A 24 44.46 7.08 -0.54
C THR A 24 44.45 6.20 -1.80
N VAL A 25 43.46 5.31 -1.97
CA VAL A 25 43.23 4.58 -3.24
C VAL A 25 42.46 5.44 -4.27
N PHE A 26 41.67 6.41 -3.81
CA PHE A 26 40.74 7.21 -4.61
C PHE A 26 41.18 8.67 -4.88
N THR A 27 42.35 9.11 -4.40
CA THR A 27 42.97 10.41 -4.72
C THR A 27 43.60 10.49 -6.11
N ALA A 28 43.57 9.39 -6.89
CA ALA A 28 44.04 9.38 -8.26
C ALA A 28 42.97 9.91 -9.25
N THR A 29 42.91 11.23 -9.46
CA THR A 29 42.28 11.93 -10.61
C THR A 29 40.76 11.74 -10.86
N ASP A 30 40.14 12.72 -11.54
CA ASP A 30 38.77 12.64 -12.10
C ASP A 30 38.50 11.31 -12.84
N SER A 31 39.56 10.72 -13.39
CA SER A 31 39.59 9.40 -14.03
C SER A 31 39.02 8.28 -13.15
N VAL A 32 39.35 8.21 -11.85
CA VAL A 32 38.88 7.13 -10.98
C VAL A 32 37.40 7.25 -10.67
N ALA A 33 36.91 8.46 -10.40
CA ALA A 33 35.48 8.71 -10.21
C ALA A 33 34.66 8.39 -11.48
N LEU A 34 35.22 8.67 -12.67
CA LEU A 34 34.62 8.31 -13.95
C LEU A 34 34.58 6.80 -14.18
N ILE A 35 35.69 6.09 -13.94
CA ILE A 35 35.77 4.63 -14.06
C ILE A 35 34.81 3.96 -13.07
N TYR A 36 34.80 4.42 -11.82
CA TYR A 36 33.86 3.96 -10.80
C TYR A 36 32.41 4.13 -11.27
N THR A 37 32.05 5.35 -11.69
CA THR A 37 30.70 5.64 -12.19
C THR A 37 30.33 4.72 -13.36
N ALA A 38 31.25 4.52 -14.31
CA ALA A 38 31.01 3.69 -15.49
C ALA A 38 30.73 2.22 -15.14
N ILE A 39 31.45 1.66 -14.16
CA ILE A 39 31.26 0.27 -13.71
C ILE A 39 30.00 0.15 -12.86
N VAL A 40 29.83 1.02 -11.86
CA VAL A 40 28.82 0.85 -10.82
C VAL A 40 27.41 1.08 -11.34
N ARG A 41 27.22 1.91 -12.39
CA ARG A 41 25.92 2.05 -13.06
C ARG A 41 25.36 0.71 -13.57
N TRP A 42 26.21 -0.17 -14.09
CA TRP A 42 25.80 -1.53 -14.47
C TRP A 42 25.51 -2.40 -13.26
N VAL A 43 26.34 -2.31 -12.22
CA VAL A 43 26.14 -3.05 -10.96
C VAL A 43 24.80 -2.70 -10.31
N PHE A 44 24.39 -1.43 -10.32
CA PHE A 44 23.09 -1.01 -9.81
C PHE A 44 21.92 -1.69 -10.52
N ILE A 45 21.98 -1.83 -11.85
CA ILE A 45 20.96 -2.52 -12.62
C ILE A 45 20.86 -3.99 -12.19
N PHE A 46 22.00 -4.69 -12.10
CA PHE A 46 22.02 -6.09 -11.68
C PHE A 46 21.50 -6.28 -10.25
N LEU A 47 21.89 -5.42 -9.31
CA LEU A 47 21.43 -5.47 -7.93
C LEU A 47 19.93 -5.20 -7.83
N ALA A 48 19.44 -4.14 -8.47
CA ALA A 48 18.03 -3.82 -8.50
C ALA A 48 17.21 -4.98 -9.12
N LEU A 49 17.75 -5.63 -10.16
CA LEU A 49 17.07 -6.70 -10.87
C LEU A 49 17.00 -7.94 -9.99
N PHE A 50 18.10 -8.26 -9.32
CA PHE A 50 18.16 -9.34 -8.35
C PHE A 50 17.16 -9.13 -7.20
N ILE A 51 17.11 -7.92 -6.62
CA ILE A 51 16.19 -7.58 -5.52
C ILE A 51 14.73 -7.77 -5.96
N LEU A 52 14.35 -7.22 -7.11
CA LEU A 52 12.98 -7.30 -7.61
C LEU A 52 12.60 -8.70 -8.08
N LEU A 53 13.43 -9.34 -8.91
CA LEU A 53 13.15 -10.67 -9.44
C LEU A 53 12.95 -11.68 -8.30
N LYS A 54 13.79 -11.63 -7.27
CA LYS A 54 13.65 -12.51 -6.12
C LYS A 54 12.37 -12.23 -5.33
N SER A 55 11.99 -10.97 -5.16
CA SER A 55 10.74 -10.58 -4.52
C SER A 55 9.54 -11.08 -5.33
N ILE A 56 9.52 -10.86 -6.64
CA ILE A 56 8.49 -11.33 -7.57
C ILE A 56 8.38 -12.85 -7.54
N LEU A 57 9.49 -13.58 -7.65
CA LEU A 57 9.50 -15.05 -7.62
C LEU A 57 8.99 -15.61 -6.30
N SER A 58 9.34 -14.99 -5.16
CA SER A 58 8.81 -15.38 -3.85
C SER A 58 7.28 -15.23 -3.81
N LEU A 59 6.75 -14.17 -4.40
CA LEU A 59 5.31 -13.91 -4.44
C LEU A 59 4.56 -14.82 -5.41
N LEU A 60 5.12 -15.08 -6.60
CA LEU A 60 4.51 -15.96 -7.62
C LEU A 60 4.49 -17.42 -7.21
N LYS A 61 5.50 -17.89 -6.47
CA LYS A 61 5.62 -19.28 -6.04
C LYS A 61 4.66 -19.63 -4.89
N SER A 62 4.24 -18.65 -4.10
CA SER A 62 3.30 -18.86 -2.99
C SER A 62 1.94 -19.29 -3.51
N LYS A 63 1.46 -20.48 -3.15
CA LYS A 63 0.08 -20.89 -3.42
C LYS A 63 -0.80 -20.58 -2.21
N ASN A 64 -2.08 -20.30 -2.48
CA ASN A 64 -3.12 -20.13 -1.47
C ASN A 64 -4.20 -21.18 -1.75
N PRO A 65 -4.09 -22.39 -1.20
CA PRO A 65 -5.12 -23.41 -1.38
C PRO A 65 -6.42 -22.95 -0.70
N SER A 66 -7.55 -23.13 -1.39
CA SER A 66 -8.88 -22.92 -0.82
C SER A 66 -9.15 -24.03 0.20
N GLU A 67 -9.17 -23.68 1.47
CA GLU A 67 -9.49 -24.62 2.54
C GLU A 67 -11.00 -24.78 2.65
N VAL A 68 -11.49 -26.01 2.79
CA VAL A 68 -12.89 -26.26 3.17
C VAL A 68 -12.96 -26.27 4.69
N TRP A 69 -13.81 -25.44 5.29
CA TRP A 69 -13.93 -25.35 6.75
C TRP A 69 -15.16 -26.05 7.32
N ALA A 70 -16.22 -26.15 6.52
CA ALA A 70 -17.46 -26.85 6.85
C ALA A 70 -18.24 -27.10 5.56
N TYR A 71 -19.31 -27.89 5.65
CA TYR A 71 -20.28 -28.06 4.57
C TYR A 71 -21.63 -27.48 4.98
N LEU A 72 -22.29 -26.77 4.08
CA LEU A 72 -23.69 -26.40 4.26
C LEU A 72 -24.55 -27.30 3.41
N HIS A 73 -25.36 -28.12 4.06
CA HIS A 73 -26.32 -28.98 3.38
C HIS A 73 -27.62 -28.20 3.17
N ILE A 74 -28.11 -28.11 1.93
CA ILE A 74 -29.35 -27.42 1.57
C ILE A 74 -30.37 -28.46 1.10
N GLY A 75 -31.47 -28.60 1.86
CA GLY A 75 -32.46 -29.64 1.60
C GLY A 75 -31.88 -31.06 1.71
N ASP A 76 -32.31 -31.96 0.82
CA ASP A 76 -32.01 -33.39 0.91
C ASP A 76 -30.79 -33.85 0.09
N TYR A 77 -30.23 -33.02 -0.81
CA TYR A 77 -29.28 -33.49 -1.82
C TYR A 77 -28.04 -32.61 -2.07
N GLU A 78 -27.97 -31.37 -1.59
CA GLU A 78 -26.93 -30.43 -2.01
C GLU A 78 -26.00 -30.06 -0.86
N ASN A 79 -24.78 -30.60 -0.88
CA ASN A 79 -23.70 -30.25 0.07
C ASN A 79 -22.76 -29.23 -0.57
N LEU A 80 -22.76 -28.00 -0.04
CA LEU A 80 -21.88 -26.93 -0.52
C LEU A 80 -20.67 -26.75 0.42
N PRO A 81 -19.43 -26.84 -0.09
CA PRO A 81 -18.24 -26.58 0.71
C PRO A 81 -18.15 -25.09 1.06
N LEU A 82 -17.94 -24.80 2.35
CA LEU A 82 -17.69 -23.45 2.84
C LEU A 82 -16.19 -23.17 2.82
N THR A 83 -15.76 -22.41 1.81
CA THR A 83 -14.36 -22.05 1.53
C THR A 83 -14.06 -20.57 1.73
N HIS A 84 -15.07 -19.76 2.07
CA HIS A 84 -14.93 -18.34 2.39
C HIS A 84 -15.28 -18.06 3.86
N TRP A 85 -14.61 -17.07 4.45
CA TRP A 85 -14.81 -16.69 5.85
C TRP A 85 -16.17 -16.04 6.07
N GLU A 86 -16.67 -15.37 5.05
CA GLU A 86 -17.99 -14.76 5.00
C GLU A 86 -18.66 -15.29 3.73
N ASN A 87 -19.83 -15.91 3.88
CA ASN A 87 -20.58 -16.48 2.77
C ASN A 87 -21.96 -15.83 2.74
N VAL A 88 -22.30 -15.16 1.64
CA VAL A 88 -23.62 -14.59 1.42
C VAL A 88 -24.58 -15.70 0.97
N ILE A 89 -25.69 -15.84 1.69
CA ILE A 89 -26.76 -16.80 1.37
C ILE A 89 -27.95 -16.06 0.77
N GLY A 90 -28.45 -16.52 -0.36
CA GLY A 90 -29.64 -15.92 -0.98
C GLY A 90 -30.03 -16.53 -2.32
N ARG A 91 -31.12 -16.02 -2.91
CA ARG A 91 -31.64 -16.51 -4.20
C ARG A 91 -30.87 -15.97 -5.41
N ALA A 92 -30.11 -14.88 -5.26
CA ALA A 92 -29.40 -14.28 -6.39
C ALA A 92 -28.18 -15.13 -6.79
N LYS A 93 -27.88 -15.17 -8.09
CA LYS A 93 -26.66 -15.81 -8.63
C LYS A 93 -25.34 -15.17 -8.16
N SER A 94 -25.42 -13.99 -7.54
CA SER A 94 -24.27 -13.29 -6.96
C SER A 94 -23.95 -13.71 -5.52
N CYS A 95 -24.77 -14.58 -4.92
CA CYS A 95 -24.53 -15.12 -3.59
C CYS A 95 -23.54 -16.28 -3.66
N ASP A 96 -22.66 -16.40 -2.66
CA ASP A 96 -21.73 -17.52 -2.53
C ASP A 96 -22.50 -18.84 -2.36
N ILE A 97 -23.63 -18.77 -1.65
CA ILE A 97 -24.54 -19.89 -1.41
C ILE A 97 -25.88 -19.52 -2.04
N GLN A 98 -26.12 -20.07 -3.23
CA GLN A 98 -27.37 -19.86 -3.94
C GLN A 98 -28.44 -20.84 -3.43
N VAL A 99 -29.56 -20.29 -2.96
CA VAL A 99 -30.75 -21.08 -2.57
C VAL A 99 -31.86 -20.79 -3.57
N ASP A 100 -32.21 -21.76 -4.41
CA ASP A 100 -33.24 -21.60 -5.44
C ASP A 100 -34.65 -21.75 -4.89
N ASP A 101 -35.04 -20.81 -4.03
CA ASP A 101 -36.37 -20.74 -3.42
C ASP A 101 -36.93 -19.32 -3.53
N LEU A 102 -38.15 -19.19 -4.06
CA LEU A 102 -38.81 -17.89 -4.24
C LEU A 102 -39.10 -17.14 -2.93
N SER A 103 -39.20 -17.87 -1.81
CA SER A 103 -39.38 -17.33 -0.47
C SER A 103 -38.08 -16.80 0.13
N VAL A 104 -36.92 -17.11 -0.46
CA VAL A 104 -35.62 -16.60 -0.06
C VAL A 104 -35.38 -15.25 -0.74
N SER A 105 -34.93 -14.27 0.05
CA SER A 105 -34.56 -12.95 -0.48
C SER A 105 -33.36 -13.06 -1.40
N ARG A 106 -33.21 -12.13 -2.36
CA ARG A 106 -32.07 -12.14 -3.31
C ARG A 106 -30.74 -12.27 -2.57
N ASN A 107 -30.60 -11.51 -1.50
CA ASN A 107 -29.55 -11.67 -0.51
C ASN A 107 -30.27 -11.76 0.85
N HIS A 108 -30.21 -12.92 1.52
CA HIS A 108 -31.04 -13.26 2.68
C HIS A 108 -30.27 -13.13 3.99
N GLY A 109 -29.12 -13.78 4.07
CA GLY A 109 -28.26 -13.81 5.26
C GLY A 109 -26.79 -13.84 4.91
N THR A 110 -25.92 -13.65 5.90
CA THR A 110 -24.52 -14.04 5.82
C THR A 110 -24.23 -15.13 6.84
N LEU A 111 -23.40 -16.10 6.46
CA LEU A 111 -22.82 -17.10 7.34
C LEU A 111 -21.31 -16.86 7.42
N THR A 112 -20.85 -16.48 8.61
CA THR A 112 -19.49 -16.00 8.84
C THR A 112 -18.79 -16.85 9.89
N ARG A 113 -17.52 -17.20 9.64
CA ARG A 113 -16.64 -17.89 10.59
C ARG A 113 -15.60 -16.90 11.11
N ASP A 114 -15.38 -16.87 12.42
CA ASP A 114 -14.35 -16.03 13.02
C ASP A 114 -12.98 -16.74 13.14
N ASN A 115 -12.01 -16.07 13.77
CA ASN A 115 -10.67 -16.61 13.98
C ASN A 115 -10.65 -17.79 14.97
N ASP A 116 -11.62 -17.86 15.87
CA ASP A 116 -11.75 -18.92 16.88
C ASP A 116 -12.53 -20.13 16.33
N GLY A 117 -13.09 -20.00 15.13
CA GLY A 117 -13.84 -21.04 14.43
C GLY A 117 -15.32 -21.08 14.76
N ILE A 118 -15.81 -20.07 15.45
CA ILE A 118 -17.22 -19.89 15.77
C ILE A 118 -17.93 -19.42 14.50
N TRP A 119 -19.01 -20.10 14.15
CA TRP A 119 -19.88 -19.71 13.05
C TRP A 119 -21.00 -18.81 13.57
N THR A 120 -21.32 -17.77 12.81
CA THR A 120 -22.41 -16.85 13.09
C THR A 120 -23.24 -16.62 11.85
N TYR A 121 -24.55 -16.62 12.02
CA TYR A 121 -25.49 -16.22 11.00
C TYR A 121 -26.04 -14.83 11.31
N MET A 122 -26.09 -13.96 10.29
CA MET A 122 -26.72 -12.65 10.39
C MET A 122 -27.79 -12.49 9.31
N ASP A 123 -29.03 -12.28 9.71
CA ASP A 123 -30.12 -11.94 8.78
C ASP A 123 -29.95 -10.50 8.27
N LEU A 124 -30.16 -10.30 6.97
CA LEU A 124 -29.86 -9.05 6.29
C LEU A 124 -31.08 -8.13 6.12
N GLY A 125 -32.09 -8.29 6.97
CA GLY A 125 -33.41 -7.69 6.79
C GLY A 125 -34.18 -8.40 5.68
N SER A 126 -34.08 -9.73 5.66
CA SER A 126 -34.79 -10.54 4.68
C SER A 126 -36.31 -10.41 4.88
N LYS A 127 -37.08 -10.62 3.80
CA LYS A 127 -38.55 -10.45 3.85
C LYS A 127 -39.22 -11.42 4.82
N ASN A 128 -38.74 -12.66 4.88
CA ASN A 128 -39.35 -13.73 5.67
C ASN A 128 -38.61 -13.98 7.00
N GLY A 129 -37.41 -13.44 7.15
CA GLY A 129 -36.51 -13.74 8.26
C GLY A 129 -35.89 -15.14 8.15
N ALA A 130 -34.94 -15.38 9.03
CA ALA A 130 -34.36 -16.70 9.25
C ALA A 130 -34.75 -17.26 10.62
N ILE A 131 -34.81 -18.58 10.73
CA ILE A 131 -35.06 -19.29 12.00
C ILE A 131 -33.89 -20.24 12.24
N ILE A 132 -33.18 -20.07 13.36
CA ILE A 132 -32.06 -20.91 13.78
C ILE A 132 -32.55 -21.78 14.92
N ASN A 133 -32.57 -23.11 14.74
CA ASN A 133 -33.06 -24.08 15.74
C ASN A 133 -34.44 -23.72 16.33
N GLY A 134 -35.37 -23.27 15.48
CA GLY A 134 -36.72 -22.87 15.90
C GLY A 134 -36.83 -21.44 16.47
N VAL A 135 -35.72 -20.73 16.71
CA VAL A 135 -35.70 -19.34 17.19
C VAL A 135 -35.51 -18.38 16.03
N LYS A 136 -36.41 -17.40 15.89
CA LYS A 136 -36.30 -16.38 14.83
C LYS A 136 -35.09 -15.48 15.06
N ALA A 137 -34.18 -15.44 14.09
CA ALA A 137 -33.01 -14.57 14.13
C ALA A 137 -33.45 -13.10 14.07
N ARG A 138 -32.76 -12.24 14.84
CA ARG A 138 -33.00 -10.81 14.79
C ARG A 138 -32.25 -10.21 13.59
N PRO A 139 -32.89 -9.36 12.78
CA PRO A 139 -32.21 -8.70 11.67
C PRO A 139 -30.98 -7.92 12.13
N TYR A 140 -29.88 -8.07 11.40
CA TYR A 140 -28.59 -7.40 11.62
C TYR A 140 -27.93 -7.67 12.98
N ILE A 141 -28.31 -8.73 13.66
CA ILE A 141 -27.65 -9.19 14.89
C ILE A 141 -27.06 -10.57 14.60
N PRO A 142 -25.71 -10.72 14.65
CA PRO A 142 -25.07 -12.02 14.51
C PRO A 142 -25.57 -12.97 15.60
N THR A 143 -25.99 -14.16 15.17
CA THR A 143 -26.44 -15.25 16.05
C THR A 143 -25.50 -16.42 15.84
N GLU A 144 -24.95 -16.97 16.92
CA GLU A 144 -24.06 -18.13 16.86
C GLU A 144 -24.80 -19.34 16.24
N VAL A 145 -24.08 -20.08 15.39
CA VAL A 145 -24.53 -21.32 14.76
C VAL A 145 -23.48 -22.38 15.04
N LYS A 146 -23.89 -23.53 15.57
CA LYS A 146 -23.03 -24.67 15.85
C LYS A 146 -23.17 -25.73 14.75
N VAL A 147 -22.20 -26.62 14.69
CA VAL A 147 -22.29 -27.79 13.82
C VAL A 147 -23.51 -28.63 14.24
N GLY A 148 -24.32 -29.01 13.28
CA GLY A 148 -25.61 -29.70 13.48
C GLY A 148 -26.81 -28.77 13.60
N ASP A 149 -26.60 -27.46 13.78
CA ASP A 149 -27.71 -26.50 13.83
C ASP A 149 -28.40 -26.35 12.47
N THR A 150 -29.71 -26.09 12.54
CA THR A 150 -30.57 -25.89 11.37
C THR A 150 -30.88 -24.40 11.20
N ILE A 151 -30.67 -23.89 9.99
CA ILE A 151 -30.99 -22.54 9.56
C ILE A 151 -32.11 -22.64 8.52
N MET A 152 -33.33 -22.25 8.89
CA MET A 152 -34.45 -22.18 7.97
C MET A 152 -34.52 -20.80 7.33
N LEU A 153 -34.47 -20.76 6.00
CA LEU A 153 -34.49 -19.57 5.16
C LEU A 153 -35.73 -19.63 4.25
N GLY A 154 -36.81 -18.95 4.63
CA GLY A 154 -38.07 -19.13 3.90
C GLY A 154 -38.58 -20.56 4.06
N ALA A 155 -38.67 -21.34 2.97
CA ALA A 155 -39.03 -22.76 3.00
C ALA A 155 -37.81 -23.70 2.91
N ALA A 156 -36.62 -23.19 2.59
CA ALA A 156 -35.39 -23.97 2.56
C ALA A 156 -34.85 -24.22 3.98
N VAL A 157 -34.42 -25.44 4.26
CA VAL A 157 -33.71 -25.81 5.49
C VAL A 157 -32.26 -26.07 5.14
N CYS A 158 -31.36 -25.37 5.82
CA CYS A 158 -29.92 -25.55 5.69
C CYS A 158 -29.33 -26.09 7.00
N THR A 159 -28.41 -27.04 6.93
CA THR A 159 -27.75 -27.62 8.10
C THR A 159 -26.23 -27.53 7.97
N LEU A 160 -25.55 -27.08 9.03
CA LEU A 160 -24.09 -26.95 9.04
C LEU A 160 -23.44 -28.27 9.47
N PHE A 161 -22.54 -28.80 8.64
CA PHE A 161 -21.79 -30.04 8.90
C PHE A 161 -20.28 -29.79 9.05
N PRO A 162 -19.59 -30.59 9.87
CA PRO A 162 -18.15 -30.47 10.03
C PRO A 162 -17.41 -31.08 8.83
N ILE A 163 -16.14 -30.71 8.67
CA ILE A 163 -15.24 -31.42 7.75
C ILE A 163 -14.80 -32.76 8.33
N SER A 164 -14.44 -33.70 7.46
CA SER A 164 -13.85 -34.97 7.88
C SER A 164 -12.44 -34.78 8.49
N LEU A 165 -12.00 -35.74 9.32
CA LEU A 165 -10.65 -35.74 9.87
C LEU A 165 -9.56 -35.80 8.79
N GLU A 166 -9.83 -36.46 7.66
CA GLU A 166 -8.92 -36.53 6.52
C GLU A 166 -8.79 -35.18 5.81
N GLU A 167 -9.90 -34.49 5.56
CA GLU A 167 -9.88 -33.13 5.02
C GLU A 167 -9.21 -32.13 5.97
N HIS A 168 -9.43 -32.27 7.28
CA HIS A 168 -8.74 -31.45 8.27
C HIS A 168 -7.22 -31.64 8.19
N ARG A 169 -6.74 -32.90 8.08
CA ARG A 169 -5.32 -33.20 7.89
C ARG A 169 -4.79 -32.64 6.56
N ASN A 170 -5.55 -32.77 5.47
CA ASN A 170 -5.20 -32.20 4.18
C ASN A 170 -5.07 -30.67 4.24
N ASN A 171 -6.00 -29.97 4.91
CA ASN A 171 -5.90 -28.52 5.12
C ASN A 171 -4.64 -28.13 5.90
N VAL A 172 -4.27 -28.88 6.95
CA VAL A 172 -3.04 -28.63 7.74
C VAL A 172 -1.78 -28.89 6.92
N GLN A 173 -1.76 -29.95 6.10
CA GLN A 173 -0.65 -30.25 5.20
C GLN A 173 -0.50 -29.17 4.13
N LEU A 174 -1.59 -28.74 3.51
CA LEU A 174 -1.62 -27.65 2.52
C LEU A 174 -1.09 -26.33 3.10
N ARG A 175 -1.39 -26.00 4.36
CA ARG A 175 -0.84 -24.81 5.05
C ARG A 175 0.70 -24.87 5.18
N THR A 176 1.25 -26.06 5.40
CA THR A 176 2.67 -26.25 5.71
C THR A 176 3.54 -26.48 4.48
N GLU A 177 3.04 -27.16 3.44
CA GLU A 177 3.80 -27.46 2.22
C GLU A 177 3.96 -26.26 1.27
N ASP A 178 2.96 -25.38 1.17
CA ASP A 178 2.92 -24.30 0.17
C ASP A 178 3.55 -22.96 0.63
N THR A 179 3.98 -22.84 1.89
CA THR A 179 4.59 -21.63 2.46
C THR A 179 6.13 -21.61 2.35
N ARG A 180 6.69 -22.00 1.20
CA ARG A 180 8.14 -21.83 0.93
C ARG A 180 8.49 -20.37 0.63
N LEU A 181 8.51 -19.55 1.67
CA LEU A 181 8.98 -18.16 1.62
C LEU A 181 10.50 -18.13 1.38
N ILE A 182 10.94 -17.35 0.40
CA ILE A 182 12.37 -17.25 0.09
C ILE A 182 13.06 -16.50 1.24
N SER A 183 14.26 -16.98 1.61
CA SER A 183 15.11 -16.32 2.60
C SER A 183 15.32 -14.83 2.28
N PRO A 184 15.11 -13.90 3.24
CA PRO A 184 15.28 -12.47 3.01
C PRO A 184 16.75 -12.06 2.91
N TRP A 185 17.68 -12.82 3.51
CA TRP A 185 19.07 -12.42 3.70
C TRP A 185 19.80 -12.00 2.42
N PRO A 186 19.73 -12.72 1.29
CA PRO A 186 20.40 -12.27 0.07
C PRO A 186 19.86 -10.93 -0.46
N SER A 187 18.56 -10.64 -0.28
CA SER A 187 17.98 -9.38 -0.74
C SER A 187 18.44 -8.21 0.13
N LEU A 188 18.57 -8.44 1.45
CA LEU A 188 19.08 -7.43 2.39
C LEU A 188 20.55 -7.12 2.14
N LEU A 189 21.36 -8.14 1.88
CA LEU A 189 22.76 -7.95 1.47
C LEU A 189 22.86 -7.18 0.16
N ALA A 190 22.01 -7.49 -0.82
CA ALA A 190 21.97 -6.76 -2.09
C ALA A 190 21.56 -5.28 -1.90
N ILE A 191 20.55 -4.98 -1.08
CA ILE A 191 20.17 -3.59 -0.76
C ILE A 191 21.29 -2.89 0.01
N THR A 192 21.94 -3.56 0.96
CA THR A 192 23.06 -2.99 1.71
C THR A 192 24.21 -2.63 0.78
N LEU A 193 24.56 -3.53 -0.15
CA LEU A 193 25.57 -3.26 -1.16
C LEU A 193 25.15 -2.11 -2.08
N PHE A 194 23.88 -2.07 -2.51
CA PHE A 194 23.32 -0.97 -3.30
C PHE A 194 23.47 0.37 -2.56
N GLN A 195 23.15 0.43 -1.26
CA GLN A 195 23.29 1.62 -0.43
C GLN A 195 24.75 2.07 -0.28
N ILE A 196 25.68 1.14 -0.02
CA ILE A 196 27.11 1.46 0.10
C ILE A 196 27.64 2.05 -1.22
N LEU A 197 27.34 1.42 -2.35
CA LEU A 197 27.74 1.91 -3.66
C LEU A 197 27.10 3.28 -3.99
N THR A 198 25.86 3.49 -3.56
CA THR A 198 25.16 4.78 -3.71
C THR A 198 25.87 5.90 -2.94
N VAL A 199 26.27 5.63 -1.69
CA VAL A 199 27.00 6.61 -0.86
C VAL A 199 28.32 7.01 -1.50
N ILE A 200 29.09 6.03 -2.01
CA ILE A 200 30.36 6.30 -2.69
C ILE A 200 30.13 7.11 -3.97
N GLN A 201 29.13 6.75 -4.79
CA GLN A 201 28.79 7.48 -6.01
C GLN A 201 28.41 8.94 -5.72
N LEU A 202 27.56 9.17 -4.72
CA LEU A 202 27.11 10.50 -4.32
C LEU A 202 28.24 11.33 -3.72
N HIS A 203 29.14 10.72 -2.95
CA HIS A 203 30.32 11.39 -2.43
C HIS A 203 31.20 11.93 -3.57
N PHE A 204 31.48 11.10 -4.60
CA PHE A 204 32.23 11.56 -5.77
C PHE A 204 31.49 12.63 -6.59
N ALA A 205 30.17 12.55 -6.70
CA ALA A 205 29.40 13.46 -7.55
C ALA A 205 29.15 14.82 -6.90
N LEU A 206 28.93 14.86 -5.58
CA LEU A 206 28.55 16.07 -4.85
C LEU A 206 29.73 16.73 -4.12
N GLY A 207 30.84 16.01 -3.90
CA GLY A 207 32.03 16.53 -3.24
C GLY A 207 31.72 17.12 -1.87
N GLU A 208 32.07 18.38 -1.65
CA GLU A 208 31.82 19.10 -0.38
C GLU A 208 30.33 19.23 -0.01
N LYS A 209 29.41 19.16 -1.00
CA LYS A 209 27.96 19.17 -0.72
C LYS A 209 27.49 17.86 -0.08
N PHE A 210 28.28 16.79 -0.19
CA PHE A 210 27.99 15.52 0.47
C PHE A 210 28.46 15.55 1.93
N THR A 211 27.58 16.02 2.80
CA THR A 211 27.86 16.13 4.24
C THR A 211 27.79 14.78 4.97
N THR A 212 28.34 14.73 6.18
CA THR A 212 28.28 13.57 7.09
C THR A 212 26.85 13.15 7.43
N LEU A 213 25.89 14.08 7.42
CA LEU A 213 24.47 13.78 7.62
C LEU A 213 23.89 12.91 6.50
N ASN A 214 24.39 13.04 5.25
CA ASN A 214 24.01 12.14 4.16
C ASN A 214 24.47 10.71 4.45
N MET A 215 25.74 10.54 4.82
CA MET A 215 26.29 9.23 5.20
C MET A 215 25.50 8.61 6.35
N LEU A 216 25.21 9.40 7.38
CA LEU A 216 24.45 8.96 8.55
C LEU A 216 23.01 8.54 8.17
N ALA A 217 22.36 9.24 7.24
CA ALA A 217 21.03 8.89 6.76
C ALA A 217 21.01 7.53 6.04
N PHE A 218 21.99 7.26 5.17
CA PHE A 218 22.10 5.95 4.50
C PHE A 218 22.48 4.83 5.48
N ALA A 219 23.43 5.08 6.38
CA ALA A 219 23.80 4.13 7.43
C ALA A 219 22.62 3.84 8.36
N GLY A 220 21.86 4.87 8.72
CA GLY A 220 20.63 4.77 9.50
C GLY A 220 19.55 3.96 8.80
N LEU A 221 19.35 4.15 7.49
CA LEU A 221 18.40 3.36 6.70
C LEU A 221 18.81 1.88 6.66
N CYS A 222 20.10 1.60 6.47
CA CYS A 222 20.65 0.25 6.54
C CYS A 222 20.38 -0.38 7.91
N ALA A 223 20.75 0.31 8.99
CA ALA A 223 20.53 -0.16 10.36
C ALA A 223 19.05 -0.41 10.65
N LEU A 224 18.16 0.49 10.22
CA LEU A 224 16.71 0.35 10.36
C LEU A 224 16.18 -0.90 9.65
N MET A 225 16.63 -1.14 8.41
CA MET A 225 16.25 -2.31 7.62
C MET A 225 16.68 -3.62 8.31
N TRP A 226 17.93 -3.71 8.77
CA TRP A 226 18.43 -4.89 9.47
C TRP A 226 17.74 -5.10 10.81
N ALA A 227 17.59 -4.05 11.62
CA ALA A 227 16.88 -4.11 12.89
C ALA A 227 15.43 -4.60 12.69
N TYR A 228 14.72 -4.07 11.71
CA TYR A 228 13.37 -4.49 11.37
C TYR A 228 13.27 -5.99 11.10
N VAL A 229 14.13 -6.52 10.22
CA VAL A 229 14.10 -7.95 9.88
C VAL A 229 14.48 -8.82 11.06
N ILE A 230 15.49 -8.43 11.84
CA ILE A 230 15.92 -9.18 13.03
C ILE A 230 14.79 -9.24 14.06
N ILE A 231 14.14 -8.11 14.37
CA ILE A 231 13.01 -8.04 15.31
C ILE A 231 11.88 -8.97 14.86
N LEU A 232 11.47 -8.89 13.59
CA LEU A 232 10.39 -9.73 13.07
C LEU A 232 10.77 -11.21 13.00
N ARG A 233 12.04 -11.54 12.76
CA ARG A 233 12.54 -12.92 12.85
C ARG A 233 12.47 -13.47 14.26
N THR A 234 12.80 -12.67 15.26
CA THR A 234 12.63 -13.02 16.68
C THR A 234 11.15 -13.26 17.01
N MET A 235 10.24 -12.52 16.38
CA MET A 235 8.79 -12.76 16.44
C MET A 235 8.30 -13.93 15.55
N ARG A 236 9.21 -14.77 15.04
CA ARG A 236 8.96 -15.93 14.17
C ARG A 236 8.26 -15.60 12.84
N ARG A 237 8.32 -14.35 12.38
CA ARG A 237 7.75 -13.94 11.09
C ARG A 237 8.68 -14.25 9.92
N LYS A 238 8.11 -14.60 8.78
CA LYS A 238 8.84 -15.15 7.62
C LYS A 238 8.66 -14.36 6.31
N GLY A 239 7.61 -13.56 6.17
CA GLY A 239 7.31 -12.80 4.95
C GLY A 239 7.91 -11.41 5.03
N PHE A 240 8.78 -11.06 4.08
CA PHE A 240 9.52 -9.79 4.05
C PHE A 240 9.50 -9.12 2.68
N GLU A 241 8.78 -9.69 1.71
CA GLU A 241 8.84 -9.27 0.31
C GLU A 241 8.38 -7.83 0.11
N LEU A 242 7.28 -7.45 0.76
CA LEU A 242 6.71 -6.11 0.68
C LEU A 242 7.67 -5.06 1.27
N GLU A 243 8.29 -5.40 2.40
CA GLU A 243 9.21 -4.51 3.11
C GLU A 243 10.55 -4.37 2.40
N ILE A 244 11.06 -5.45 1.79
CA ILE A 244 12.25 -5.42 0.94
C ILE A 244 12.03 -4.45 -0.23
N ILE A 245 10.87 -4.50 -0.88
CA ILE A 245 10.50 -3.57 -1.95
C ILE A 245 10.43 -2.12 -1.41
N ALA A 246 9.77 -1.92 -0.26
CA ALA A 246 9.65 -0.60 0.35
C ALA A 246 11.01 0.00 0.76
N PHE A 247 11.92 -0.80 1.33
CA PHE A 247 13.29 -0.37 1.66
C PHE A 247 14.13 -0.08 0.42
N PHE A 248 13.95 -0.85 -0.66
CA PHE A 248 14.60 -0.56 -1.94
C PHE A 248 14.12 0.78 -2.52
N LEU A 249 12.82 1.04 -2.57
CA LEU A 249 12.28 2.33 -3.04
C LEU A 249 12.67 3.50 -2.11
N SER A 250 12.69 3.28 -0.79
CA SER A 250 13.15 4.27 0.19
C SER A 250 14.65 4.60 0.01
N THR A 251 15.45 3.63 -0.45
CA THR A 251 16.86 3.86 -0.80
C THR A 251 16.98 4.77 -2.02
N LEU A 252 16.16 4.55 -3.06
CA LEU A 252 16.07 5.45 -4.21
C LEU A 252 15.60 6.86 -3.80
N SER A 253 14.70 6.95 -2.82
CA SER A 253 14.26 8.25 -2.28
C SER A 253 15.39 9.04 -1.61
N LEU A 254 16.19 8.39 -0.75
CA LEU A 254 17.36 9.04 -0.15
C LEU A 254 18.38 9.44 -1.22
N ALA A 255 18.57 8.62 -2.25
CA ALA A 255 19.44 8.94 -3.38
C ALA A 255 18.99 10.20 -4.14
N VAL A 256 17.73 10.25 -4.57
CA VAL A 256 17.16 11.42 -5.25
C VAL A 256 17.25 12.66 -4.36
N THR A 257 16.88 12.51 -3.09
CA THR A 257 16.92 13.62 -2.13
C THR A 257 18.35 14.11 -1.94
N SER A 258 19.33 13.21 -1.90
CA SER A 258 20.75 13.60 -1.79
C SER A 258 21.27 14.32 -3.03
N SER A 259 20.78 14.00 -4.22
CA SER A 259 21.16 14.73 -5.43
C SER A 259 20.51 16.12 -5.50
N CYS A 260 19.22 16.22 -5.19
CA CYS A 260 18.45 17.45 -5.38
C CYS A 260 18.53 18.40 -4.18
N LEU A 261 18.43 17.87 -2.96
CA LEU A 261 18.36 18.60 -1.69
C LEU A 261 19.24 17.94 -0.61
N PRO A 262 20.59 17.99 -0.73
CA PRO A 262 21.52 17.34 0.21
C PRO A 262 21.24 17.66 1.69
N ASP A 263 20.84 18.90 2.00
CA ASP A 263 20.58 19.33 3.38
C ASP A 263 19.31 18.72 4.00
N GLN A 264 18.43 18.15 3.18
CA GLN A 264 17.13 17.60 3.62
C GLN A 264 17.14 16.08 3.72
N VAL A 265 18.22 15.40 3.34
CA VAL A 265 18.31 13.93 3.34
C VAL A 265 18.09 13.35 4.74
N PHE A 266 18.63 13.99 5.78
CA PHE A 266 18.42 13.54 7.15
C PHE A 266 16.96 13.66 7.59
N LYS A 267 16.25 14.72 7.16
CA LYS A 267 14.81 14.87 7.40
C LYS A 267 14.01 13.78 6.69
N GLN A 268 14.40 13.44 5.45
CA GLN A 268 13.77 12.36 4.69
C GLN A 268 14.02 10.99 5.36
N PHE A 269 15.20 10.75 5.90
CA PHE A 269 15.49 9.55 6.70
C PHE A 269 14.62 9.47 7.96
N ILE A 270 14.46 10.57 8.71
CA ILE A 270 13.55 10.62 9.86
C ILE A 270 12.11 10.29 9.42
N ALA A 271 11.66 10.83 8.28
CA ALA A 271 10.33 10.52 7.75
C ALA A 271 10.16 9.04 7.41
N ILE A 272 11.19 8.38 6.86
CA ILE A 272 11.19 6.91 6.65
C ILE A 272 11.10 6.19 8.00
N GLY A 273 11.87 6.59 9.01
CA GLY A 273 11.83 6.00 10.35
C GLY A 273 10.45 6.12 11.01
N VAL A 274 9.83 7.30 10.93
CA VAL A 274 8.46 7.54 11.40
C VAL A 274 7.45 6.71 10.59
N GLY A 275 7.64 6.59 9.28
CA GLY A 275 6.84 5.73 8.42
C GLY A 275 6.89 4.26 8.82
N VAL A 276 8.08 3.70 9.06
CA VAL A 276 8.26 2.32 9.54
C VAL A 276 7.63 2.12 10.91
N ALA A 277 7.75 3.10 11.82
CA ALA A 277 7.08 3.05 13.12
C ALA A 277 5.54 3.05 12.98
N LEU A 278 4.99 3.90 12.10
CA LEU A 278 3.56 3.94 11.80
C LEU A 278 3.10 2.62 11.17
N PHE A 279 3.87 2.05 10.25
CA PHE A 279 3.60 0.75 9.65
C PHE A 279 3.51 -0.35 10.71
N PHE A 280 4.45 -0.38 11.66
CA PHE A 280 4.45 -1.36 12.75
C PHE A 280 3.23 -1.18 13.66
N PHE A 281 2.95 0.06 14.07
CA PHE A 281 1.76 0.41 14.84
C PHE A 281 0.47 -0.03 14.13
N MET A 282 0.30 0.33 12.86
CA MET A 282 -0.87 -0.04 12.07
C MET A 282 -0.99 -1.57 11.93
N CYS A 283 0.10 -2.29 11.69
CA CYS A 283 0.05 -3.75 11.65
C CYS A 283 -0.42 -4.34 12.97
N THR A 284 0.06 -3.83 14.11
CA THR A 284 -0.39 -4.32 15.42
C THR A 284 -1.86 -4.00 15.69
N TYR A 285 -2.34 -2.84 15.25
CA TYR A 285 -3.72 -2.41 15.43
C TYR A 285 -4.69 -3.19 14.52
N LEU A 286 -4.32 -3.39 13.26
CA LEU A 286 -5.07 -4.17 12.26
C LEU A 286 -5.13 -5.68 12.57
N ARG A 287 -4.55 -6.14 13.68
CA ARG A 287 -4.62 -7.55 14.11
C ARG A 287 -5.99 -7.94 14.65
N ASP A 288 -6.73 -6.96 15.17
CA ASP A 288 -8.06 -7.14 15.75
C ASP A 288 -9.08 -6.42 14.85
N LEU A 289 -9.91 -7.22 14.18
CA LEU A 289 -10.88 -6.72 13.21
C LEU A 289 -11.97 -5.89 13.88
N ASP A 290 -12.44 -6.32 15.06
CA ASP A 290 -13.54 -5.67 15.77
C ASP A 290 -13.12 -4.27 16.22
N ARG A 291 -11.94 -4.15 16.84
CA ARG A 291 -11.36 -2.84 17.21
C ARG A 291 -11.14 -1.94 16.01
N THR A 292 -10.75 -2.53 14.88
CA THR A 292 -10.52 -1.84 13.62
C THR A 292 -11.82 -1.26 13.05
N ILE A 293 -12.93 -1.98 13.16
CA ILE A 293 -14.24 -1.52 12.71
C ILE A 293 -14.84 -0.50 13.68
N GLU A 294 -14.65 -0.66 14.99
CA GLU A 294 -15.21 0.23 16.01
C GLU A 294 -14.67 1.67 15.90
N ILE A 295 -13.37 1.83 15.61
CA ILE A 295 -12.74 3.15 15.51
C ILE A 295 -13.17 3.95 14.25
N LYS A 296 -13.97 3.36 13.35
CA LYS A 296 -14.37 4.01 12.08
C LYS A 296 -14.98 5.40 12.26
N LYS A 297 -15.80 5.61 13.30
CA LYS A 297 -16.42 6.91 13.59
C LYS A 297 -15.39 7.97 13.95
N PHE A 298 -14.40 7.58 14.75
CA PHE A 298 -13.29 8.47 15.10
C PHE A 298 -12.45 8.82 13.88
N MET A 299 -12.07 7.81 13.07
CA MET A 299 -11.29 8.03 11.84
C MET A 299 -12.00 8.94 10.84
N TYR A 300 -13.31 8.77 10.68
CA TYR A 300 -14.17 9.62 9.87
C TYR A 300 -14.13 11.08 10.32
N ILE A 301 -14.37 11.33 11.61
CA ILE A 301 -14.42 12.69 12.19
C ILE A 301 -13.03 13.33 12.12
N ALA A 302 -11.98 12.59 12.49
CA ALA A 302 -10.61 13.05 12.45
C ALA A 302 -10.18 13.46 11.04
N ALA A 303 -10.50 12.64 10.03
CA ALA A 303 -10.21 12.95 8.63
C ALA A 303 -10.95 14.21 8.14
N ALA A 304 -12.24 14.33 8.48
CA ALA A 304 -13.04 15.50 8.10
C ALA A 304 -12.50 16.78 8.75
N LEU A 305 -12.23 16.75 10.06
CA LEU A 305 -11.65 17.86 10.80
C LEU A 305 -10.26 18.23 10.27
N LEU A 306 -9.45 17.25 9.90
CA LEU A 306 -8.10 17.48 9.38
C LEU A 306 -8.13 18.19 8.01
N LEU A 307 -9.07 17.85 7.13
CA LEU A 307 -9.28 18.57 5.87
C LEU A 307 -9.85 19.98 6.08
N LEU A 308 -10.79 20.16 7.02
CA LEU A 308 -11.30 21.49 7.37
C LEU A 308 -10.22 22.38 7.96
N PHE A 309 -9.38 21.81 8.82
CA PHE A 309 -8.22 22.48 9.38
C PHE A 309 -7.26 22.92 8.28
N ASN A 310 -7.00 22.07 7.29
CA ASN A 310 -6.22 22.47 6.11
C ASN A 310 -6.88 23.63 5.37
N LEU A 311 -8.19 23.58 5.12
CA LEU A 311 -8.88 24.65 4.40
C LEU A 311 -8.79 26.00 5.12
N ALA A 312 -8.76 25.99 6.45
CA ALA A 312 -8.68 27.20 7.28
C ALA A 312 -7.26 27.76 7.44
N PHE A 313 -6.23 26.90 7.50
CA PHE A 313 -4.87 27.27 7.89
C PHE A 313 -3.79 26.94 6.84
N ALA A 314 -4.16 26.47 5.66
CA ALA A 314 -3.21 26.14 4.61
C ALA A 314 -2.45 27.36 4.10
N THR A 315 -1.19 27.12 3.77
CA THR A 315 -0.33 28.05 3.03
C THR A 315 -0.46 27.76 1.53
N THR A 316 -0.57 28.81 0.72
CA THR A 316 -0.62 28.69 -0.74
C THR A 316 0.79 28.50 -1.31
N LYS A 317 1.05 27.38 -1.99
CA LYS A 317 2.29 27.09 -2.71
C LYS A 317 1.96 26.63 -4.12
N ASN A 318 2.61 27.20 -5.14
CA ASN A 318 2.41 26.83 -6.56
C ASN A 318 0.93 26.84 -7.03
N GLY A 319 0.10 27.74 -6.47
CA GLY A 319 -1.32 27.87 -6.83
C GLY A 319 -2.28 26.94 -6.09
N ALA A 320 -1.79 26.04 -5.22
CA ALA A 320 -2.61 25.17 -4.37
C ALA A 320 -2.42 25.51 -2.88
N SER A 321 -3.50 25.48 -2.09
CA SER A 321 -3.49 25.71 -0.65
C SER A 321 -3.66 24.38 0.09
N ASN A 322 -2.65 23.52 0.01
CA ASN A 322 -2.69 22.14 0.51
C ASN A 322 -1.63 21.81 1.57
N TRP A 323 -0.74 22.75 1.91
CA TRP A 323 0.34 22.55 2.89
C TRP A 323 0.13 23.37 4.16
N ILE A 324 0.32 22.73 5.32
CA ILE A 324 0.34 23.40 6.62
C ILE A 324 1.80 23.52 7.08
N GLN A 325 2.18 24.71 7.54
CA GLN A 325 3.51 24.98 8.09
C GLN A 325 3.38 25.36 9.57
N LEU A 326 3.95 24.55 10.46
CA LEU A 326 3.93 24.76 11.91
C LEU A 326 5.36 24.62 12.46
N GLY A 327 5.92 25.71 12.98
CA GLY A 327 7.18 25.67 13.72
C GLY A 327 8.36 25.02 12.98
N GLY A 328 8.46 25.19 11.67
CA GLY A 328 9.52 24.60 10.83
C GLY A 328 9.24 23.19 10.31
N PHE A 329 8.09 22.60 10.65
CA PHE A 329 7.59 21.37 10.04
C PHE A 329 6.55 21.70 8.97
N SER A 330 6.69 21.08 7.78
CA SER A 330 5.67 21.08 6.75
C SER A 330 4.94 19.74 6.76
N PHE A 331 3.62 19.80 6.69
CA PHE A 331 2.77 18.63 6.69
C PHE A 331 1.66 18.80 5.65
N GLN A 332 1.38 17.73 4.90
CA GLN A 332 0.28 17.68 3.94
C GLN A 332 -0.85 16.81 4.50
N PRO A 333 -1.94 17.41 5.00
CA PRO A 333 -3.10 16.72 5.56
C PRO A 333 -3.67 15.61 4.69
N SER A 334 -3.75 15.84 3.37
CA SER A 334 -4.37 14.90 2.43
C SER A 334 -3.65 13.54 2.41
N GLU A 335 -2.33 13.49 2.64
CA GLU A 335 -1.56 12.24 2.68
C GLU A 335 -1.97 11.33 3.84
N ILE A 336 -2.25 11.90 5.03
CA ILE A 336 -2.76 11.12 6.18
C ILE A 336 -4.22 10.75 6.00
N VAL A 337 -5.01 11.65 5.40
CA VAL A 337 -6.42 11.39 5.12
C VAL A 337 -6.59 10.19 4.18
N LYS A 338 -5.63 9.88 3.29
CA LYS A 338 -5.65 8.64 2.47
C LYS A 338 -5.76 7.37 3.32
N LEU A 339 -5.00 7.30 4.42
CA LEU A 339 -5.04 6.17 5.34
C LEU A 339 -6.42 6.04 6.00
N ALA A 340 -6.95 7.16 6.50
CA ALA A 340 -8.27 7.20 7.13
C ALA A 340 -9.39 6.91 6.12
N PHE A 341 -9.25 7.36 4.88
CA PHE A 341 -10.21 7.14 3.81
C PHE A 341 -10.36 5.66 3.49
N ILE A 342 -9.24 4.94 3.33
CA ILE A 342 -9.24 3.49 3.12
C ILE A 342 -9.78 2.77 4.35
N TRP A 343 -9.38 3.18 5.55
CA TRP A 343 -9.86 2.59 6.79
C TRP A 343 -11.39 2.68 6.92
N VAL A 344 -11.94 3.88 6.74
CA VAL A 344 -13.38 4.14 6.81
C VAL A 344 -14.12 3.44 5.68
N GLY A 345 -13.59 3.48 4.46
CA GLY A 345 -14.19 2.82 3.31
C GLY A 345 -14.27 1.31 3.49
N ALA A 346 -13.19 0.68 3.93
CA ALA A 346 -13.15 -0.74 4.26
C ALA A 346 -14.06 -1.07 5.46
N ALA A 347 -14.08 -0.26 6.53
CA ALA A 347 -14.92 -0.50 7.71
C ALA A 347 -16.42 -0.20 7.47
N SER A 348 -16.75 0.35 6.30
CA SER A 348 -18.11 0.60 5.85
C SER A 348 -18.68 -0.57 5.04
N MET A 349 -18.09 -1.78 5.14
CA MET A 349 -18.55 -3.00 4.46
C MET A 349 -19.96 -3.48 4.82
N ASP A 350 -20.54 -3.00 5.93
CA ASP A 350 -21.97 -3.19 6.27
C ASP A 350 -22.94 -2.73 5.14
N GLU A 351 -22.43 -2.10 4.08
CA GLU A 351 -23.17 -1.68 2.88
C GLU A 351 -23.67 -2.83 2.01
N LEU A 352 -23.22 -4.07 2.20
CA LEU A 352 -23.83 -5.17 1.47
C LEU A 352 -25.36 -5.18 1.69
N PHE A 353 -25.87 -4.69 2.85
CA PHE A 353 -27.32 -4.69 3.16
C PHE A 353 -27.93 -3.46 3.85
N ARG A 354 -27.15 -2.51 4.39
CA ARG A 354 -27.69 -1.26 4.99
C ARG A 354 -27.54 -0.05 4.06
N LYS A 355 -28.63 0.36 3.40
CA LYS A 355 -28.70 1.61 2.59
C LYS A 355 -28.19 2.87 3.30
N LYS A 356 -28.27 2.94 4.63
CA LYS A 356 -27.87 4.12 5.43
C LYS A 356 -26.35 4.32 5.52
N ASN A 357 -25.56 3.23 5.61
CA ASN A 357 -24.08 3.35 5.70
C ASN A 357 -23.46 3.71 4.35
N SER A 358 -24.11 3.32 3.25
CA SER A 358 -23.77 3.70 1.88
C SER A 358 -23.68 5.21 1.70
N LEU A 359 -24.76 5.90 2.07
CA LEU A 359 -24.90 7.34 1.91
C LEU A 359 -23.90 8.13 2.76
N ILE A 360 -23.54 7.62 3.93
CA ILE A 360 -22.55 8.27 4.81
C ILE A 360 -21.16 8.22 4.18
N PHE A 361 -20.73 7.06 3.67
CA PHE A 361 -19.42 6.95 3.01
C PHE A 361 -19.37 7.73 1.70
N THR A 362 -20.44 7.67 0.90
CA THR A 362 -20.54 8.48 -0.33
C THR A 362 -20.52 9.97 -0.02
N GLY A 363 -21.28 10.43 0.99
CA GLY A 363 -21.28 11.82 1.43
C GLY A 363 -19.92 12.29 1.94
N PHE A 364 -19.21 11.45 2.68
CA PHE A 364 -17.83 11.72 3.12
C PHE A 364 -16.84 11.77 1.97
N SER A 365 -16.98 10.88 0.98
CA SER A 365 -16.15 10.88 -0.21
C SER A 365 -16.36 12.17 -1.01
N VAL A 366 -17.62 12.57 -1.25
CA VAL A 366 -17.97 13.84 -1.88
C VAL A 366 -17.39 15.03 -1.09
N PHE A 367 -17.47 15.00 0.24
CA PHE A 367 -16.88 16.01 1.11
C PHE A 367 -15.35 16.09 0.92
N CYS A 368 -14.64 14.95 0.93
CA CYS A 368 -13.20 14.89 0.70
C CYS A 368 -12.82 15.46 -0.67
N PHE A 369 -13.51 15.06 -1.74
CA PHE A 369 -13.24 15.56 -3.10
C PHE A 369 -13.51 17.06 -3.19
N GLY A 370 -14.61 17.53 -2.59
CA GLY A 370 -14.96 18.95 -2.54
C GLY A 370 -13.89 19.78 -1.86
N CYS A 371 -13.42 19.36 -0.69
CA CYS A 371 -12.31 20.01 0.02
C CYS A 371 -11.03 20.06 -0.82
N LEU A 372 -10.63 18.94 -1.43
CA LEU A 372 -9.41 18.88 -2.26
C LEU A 372 -9.52 19.76 -3.52
N ALA A 373 -10.69 19.77 -4.16
CA ALA A 373 -10.95 20.65 -5.31
C ALA A 373 -10.92 22.14 -4.93
N LEU A 374 -11.44 22.50 -3.75
CA LEU A 374 -11.36 23.87 -3.23
C LEU A 374 -9.91 24.30 -2.95
N MET A 375 -9.09 23.38 -2.42
CA MET A 375 -7.65 23.59 -2.19
C MET A 375 -6.84 23.73 -3.49
N GLY A 376 -7.39 23.33 -4.64
CA GLY A 376 -6.69 23.28 -5.92
C GLY A 376 -5.83 22.02 -6.12
N ASP A 377 -6.00 21.00 -5.28
CA ASP A 377 -5.26 19.74 -5.33
C ASP A 377 -6.01 18.69 -6.17
N PHE A 378 -6.04 18.92 -7.48
CA PHE A 378 -6.81 18.09 -8.41
C PHE A 378 -6.24 16.67 -8.58
N GLY A 379 -4.91 16.53 -8.54
CA GLY A 379 -4.25 15.24 -8.62
C GLY A 379 -4.65 14.31 -7.47
N THR A 380 -4.61 14.83 -6.24
CA THR A 380 -5.04 14.05 -5.07
C THR A 380 -6.55 13.79 -5.10
N ALA A 381 -7.37 14.74 -5.58
CA ALA A 381 -8.80 14.53 -5.74
C ALA A 381 -9.13 13.35 -6.69
N ILE A 382 -8.42 13.23 -7.82
CA ILE A 382 -8.57 12.09 -8.74
C ILE A 382 -8.19 10.78 -8.05
N ILE A 383 -7.08 10.75 -7.32
CA ILE A 383 -6.63 9.55 -6.59
C ILE A 383 -7.72 9.09 -5.62
N PHE A 384 -8.25 10.02 -4.81
CA PHE A 384 -9.33 9.76 -3.87
C PHE A 384 -10.60 9.28 -4.57
N PHE A 385 -10.96 9.88 -5.71
CA PHE A 385 -12.12 9.49 -6.49
C PHE A 385 -12.00 8.06 -7.05
N VAL A 386 -10.84 7.71 -7.59
CA VAL A 386 -10.61 6.36 -8.09
C VAL A 386 -10.59 5.34 -6.96
N THR A 387 -9.95 5.65 -5.82
CA THR A 387 -9.99 4.80 -4.63
C THR A 387 -11.43 4.60 -4.15
N PHE A 388 -12.27 5.63 -4.18
CA PHE A 388 -13.71 5.53 -3.87
C PHE A 388 -14.44 4.58 -4.83
N LEU A 389 -14.21 4.70 -6.14
CA LEU A 389 -14.83 3.81 -7.12
C LEU A 389 -14.49 2.35 -6.84
N ILE A 390 -13.24 2.07 -6.48
CA ILE A 390 -12.76 0.72 -6.23
C ILE A 390 -13.36 0.16 -4.93
N ILE A 391 -13.40 0.95 -3.86
CA ILE A 391 -14.09 0.57 -2.61
C ILE A 391 -15.57 0.33 -2.89
N SER A 392 -16.23 1.25 -3.60
CA SER A 392 -17.66 1.14 -3.93
C SER A 392 -17.96 -0.07 -4.81
N PHE A 393 -17.06 -0.42 -5.73
CA PHE A 393 -17.21 -1.58 -6.59
C PHE A 393 -17.07 -2.87 -5.82
N LEU A 394 -15.99 -3.03 -5.05
CA LEU A 394 -15.72 -4.24 -4.28
C LEU A 394 -16.81 -4.50 -3.23
N ARG A 395 -17.50 -3.45 -2.80
CA ARG A 395 -18.58 -3.54 -1.82
C ARG A 395 -19.96 -3.78 -2.43
N SER A 396 -20.28 -3.15 -3.56
CA SER A 396 -21.62 -3.24 -4.17
C SER A 396 -21.72 -4.27 -5.30
N GLY A 397 -20.62 -4.63 -5.97
CA GLY A 397 -20.61 -5.47 -7.16
C GLY A 397 -21.41 -4.92 -8.36
N ASP A 398 -21.89 -3.68 -8.30
CA ASP A 398 -22.85 -3.11 -9.23
C ASP A 398 -22.16 -2.15 -10.22
N PHE A 399 -21.93 -2.64 -11.43
CA PHE A 399 -21.35 -1.86 -12.52
C PHE A 399 -22.23 -0.69 -12.96
N THR A 400 -23.55 -0.77 -12.84
CA THR A 400 -24.45 0.32 -13.23
C THR A 400 -24.28 1.53 -12.32
N LYS A 401 -24.14 1.32 -11.01
CA LYS A 401 -23.82 2.41 -10.06
C LYS A 401 -22.49 3.07 -10.39
N LEU A 402 -21.46 2.29 -10.73
CA LEU A 402 -20.16 2.84 -11.11
C LEU A 402 -20.25 3.75 -12.34
N ILE A 403 -20.92 3.28 -13.41
CA ILE A 403 -21.08 4.06 -14.64
C ILE A 403 -21.79 5.38 -14.34
N LEU A 404 -22.83 5.36 -13.51
CA LEU A 404 -23.54 6.57 -13.09
C LEU A 404 -22.62 7.53 -12.32
N ILE A 405 -21.85 7.04 -11.34
CA ILE A 405 -20.93 7.86 -10.55
C ILE A 405 -19.85 8.48 -11.45
N VAL A 406 -19.28 7.71 -12.37
CA VAL A 406 -18.30 8.20 -13.34
C VAL A 406 -18.92 9.28 -14.23
N GLY A 407 -20.16 9.09 -14.70
CA GLY A 407 -20.89 10.10 -15.48
C GLY A 407 -21.07 11.41 -14.70
N VAL A 408 -21.48 11.34 -13.43
CA VAL A 408 -21.63 12.52 -12.56
C VAL A 408 -20.29 13.21 -12.32
N ALA A 409 -19.23 12.43 -12.06
CA ALA A 409 -17.89 12.96 -11.85
C ALA A 409 -17.32 13.63 -13.10
N PHE A 410 -17.60 13.09 -14.30
CA PHE A 410 -17.21 13.71 -15.56
C PHE A 410 -17.85 15.09 -15.74
N VAL A 411 -19.16 15.22 -15.50
CA VAL A 411 -19.85 16.52 -15.53
C VAL A 411 -19.27 17.48 -14.47
N GLY A 412 -19.00 16.97 -13.26
CA GLY A 412 -18.34 17.75 -12.21
C GLY A 412 -16.94 18.23 -12.61
N GLY A 413 -16.15 17.39 -13.26
CA GLY A 413 -14.82 17.72 -13.77
C GLY A 413 -14.86 18.83 -14.83
N LEU A 414 -15.81 18.78 -15.77
CA LEU A 414 -16.00 19.84 -16.76
C LEU A 414 -16.34 21.19 -16.11
N LEU A 415 -17.12 21.19 -15.02
CA LEU A 415 -17.39 22.41 -14.25
C LEU A 415 -16.12 22.95 -13.59
N VAL A 416 -15.30 22.09 -12.96
CA VAL A 416 -14.06 22.51 -12.31
C VAL A 416 -13.10 23.18 -13.30
N ILE A 417 -12.96 22.63 -14.52
CA ILE A 417 -12.12 23.23 -15.57
C ILE A 417 -12.58 24.66 -15.91
N ARG A 418 -13.88 24.96 -15.86
CA ARG A 418 -14.38 26.32 -16.09
C ARG A 418 -14.09 27.29 -14.94
N PHE A 419 -14.04 26.80 -13.70
CA PHE A 419 -13.88 27.67 -12.52
C PHE A 419 -12.43 27.82 -12.06
N LYS A 420 -11.52 26.93 -12.47
CA LYS A 420 -10.11 26.95 -12.06
C LYS A 420 -9.22 27.05 -13.29
N SER A 421 -8.83 28.29 -13.64
CA SER A 421 -7.94 28.58 -14.77
C SER A 421 -6.65 27.75 -14.75
N TYR A 422 -6.03 27.61 -13.57
CA TYR A 422 -4.82 26.79 -13.41
C TYR A 422 -4.98 25.33 -13.87
N VAL A 423 -6.14 24.71 -13.61
CA VAL A 423 -6.41 23.35 -14.07
C VAL A 423 -6.63 23.34 -15.58
N ALA A 424 -7.36 24.33 -16.11
CA ALA A 424 -7.57 24.49 -17.54
C ALA A 424 -6.24 24.66 -18.31
N ASP A 425 -5.29 25.42 -17.77
CA ASP A 425 -3.98 25.63 -18.39
C ASP A 425 -3.20 24.31 -18.55
N ARG A 426 -3.23 23.45 -17.52
CA ARG A 426 -2.61 22.12 -17.57
C ARG A 426 -3.23 21.21 -18.62
N PHE A 427 -4.55 21.28 -18.82
CA PHE A 427 -5.24 20.53 -19.87
C PHE A 427 -5.05 21.13 -21.27
N ALA A 428 -4.91 22.44 -21.39
CA ALA A 428 -4.69 23.11 -22.67
C ALA A 428 -3.30 22.79 -23.27
N VAL A 429 -2.31 22.57 -22.40
CA VAL A 429 -0.93 22.28 -22.79
C VAL A 429 -0.68 20.78 -23.01
N TRP A 430 -1.52 19.93 -22.43
CA TRP A 430 -1.40 18.47 -22.53
C TRP A 430 -1.40 18.00 -24.00
N GLY A 431 -0.40 17.20 -24.36
CA GLY A 431 -0.18 16.70 -25.73
C GLY A 431 0.57 17.69 -26.64
N HIS A 432 0.76 18.93 -26.18
CA HIS A 432 1.40 20.03 -26.90
C HIS A 432 2.51 20.70 -26.08
N VAL A 433 3.08 20.02 -25.07
CA VAL A 433 4.05 20.63 -24.13
C VAL A 433 5.26 21.25 -24.81
N TRP A 434 5.67 20.73 -25.97
CA TRP A 434 6.79 21.25 -26.76
C TRP A 434 6.50 22.63 -27.39
N GLU A 435 5.23 22.95 -27.67
CA GLU A 435 4.83 24.28 -28.13
C GLU A 435 4.92 25.32 -27.00
N TYR A 436 4.79 24.86 -25.75
CA TYR A 436 4.83 25.67 -24.53
C TYR A 436 6.08 25.41 -23.69
N ALA A 437 7.20 25.04 -24.32
CA ALA A 437 8.42 24.60 -23.65
C ALA A 437 9.01 25.63 -22.67
N ASP A 438 8.78 26.93 -22.90
CA ASP A 438 9.27 28.01 -22.03
C ASP A 438 8.19 28.57 -21.07
N SER A 439 7.01 27.95 -21.03
CA SER A 439 5.90 28.36 -20.17
C SER A 439 5.28 27.18 -19.42
N ALA A 440 4.01 26.85 -19.67
CA ALA A 440 3.29 25.83 -18.92
C ALA A 440 3.76 24.39 -19.22
N GLY A 441 4.43 24.16 -20.35
CA GLY A 441 5.05 22.87 -20.70
C GLY A 441 6.50 22.71 -20.21
N TYR A 442 7.04 23.70 -19.50
CA TYR A 442 8.44 23.76 -19.10
C TYR A 442 8.89 22.52 -18.30
N GLN A 443 8.13 22.11 -17.29
CA GLN A 443 8.52 20.98 -16.46
C GLN A 443 8.55 19.66 -17.25
N GLN A 444 7.53 19.35 -18.05
CA GLN A 444 7.46 18.11 -18.82
C GLN A 444 8.55 18.03 -19.91
N THR A 445 8.77 19.12 -20.66
CA THR A 445 9.81 19.15 -21.72
C THR A 445 11.20 18.90 -21.15
N ARG A 446 11.54 19.55 -20.02
CA ARG A 446 12.82 19.35 -19.34
C ARG A 446 12.97 17.94 -18.80
N THR A 447 11.92 17.36 -18.23
CA THR A 447 11.93 15.95 -17.81
C THR A 447 12.22 15.01 -18.97
N MET A 448 11.55 15.17 -20.11
CA MET A 448 11.77 14.31 -21.27
C MET A 448 13.17 14.48 -21.87
N SER A 449 13.68 15.71 -21.99
CA SER A 449 15.05 15.97 -22.46
C SER A 449 16.12 15.40 -21.51
N ALA A 450 15.93 15.58 -20.20
CA ALA A 450 16.85 15.06 -19.19
C ALA A 450 16.84 13.53 -19.13
N ALA A 451 15.67 12.90 -19.18
CA ALA A 451 15.54 11.45 -19.23
C ALA A 451 16.21 10.87 -20.49
N ALA A 452 16.09 11.54 -21.64
CA ALA A 452 16.79 11.15 -22.86
C ALA A 452 18.32 11.20 -22.70
N SER A 453 18.85 12.19 -21.96
CA SER A 453 20.29 12.30 -21.70
C SER A 453 20.85 11.19 -20.80
N GLY A 454 20.04 10.66 -19.87
CA GLY A 454 20.43 9.53 -19.02
C GLY A 454 20.49 8.19 -19.75
N GLY A 455 19.80 8.06 -20.88
CA GLY A 455 19.71 6.80 -21.63
C GLY A 455 19.25 5.62 -20.75
N PHE A 456 19.65 4.40 -21.11
CA PHE A 456 19.22 3.20 -20.38
C PHE A 456 19.85 3.04 -19.00
N VAL A 457 21.08 3.53 -18.83
CA VAL A 457 21.97 3.19 -17.69
C VAL A 457 22.25 4.42 -16.79
N GLY A 458 21.69 5.60 -17.10
CA GLY A 458 21.77 6.84 -16.31
C GLY A 458 22.99 7.70 -16.59
N LEU A 459 23.19 8.78 -15.86
CA LEU A 459 24.45 9.55 -15.85
C LEU A 459 25.32 9.22 -14.63
N GLY A 460 24.73 8.58 -13.62
CA GLY A 460 25.27 8.40 -12.28
C GLY A 460 24.58 9.33 -11.29
N ALA A 461 24.32 8.82 -10.08
CA ALA A 461 23.68 9.59 -9.01
C ALA A 461 24.44 10.89 -8.73
N GLY A 462 23.72 12.00 -8.58
CA GLY A 462 24.35 13.31 -8.34
C GLY A 462 24.96 13.97 -9.58
N LYS A 463 24.76 13.44 -10.80
CA LYS A 463 25.25 14.05 -12.05
C LYS A 463 24.14 14.57 -12.97
N GLY A 464 22.87 14.46 -12.58
CA GLY A 464 21.74 14.92 -13.37
C GLY A 464 21.60 16.45 -13.40
N TRP A 465 21.06 16.97 -14.48
CA TRP A 465 20.73 18.39 -14.64
C TRP A 465 19.29 18.70 -14.17
N LEU A 466 18.36 17.75 -14.26
CA LEU A 466 16.94 17.97 -13.94
C LEU A 466 16.71 18.42 -12.50
N ARG A 467 17.63 18.11 -11.58
CA ARG A 467 17.61 18.60 -10.19
C ARG A 467 17.49 20.12 -10.05
N ASN A 468 17.85 20.87 -11.10
CA ASN A 468 17.77 22.33 -11.12
C ASN A 468 16.36 22.85 -11.46
N VAL A 469 15.43 21.96 -11.86
CA VAL A 469 14.04 22.29 -12.16
C VAL A 469 13.21 22.24 -10.88
N VAL A 470 12.28 23.19 -10.75
CA VAL A 470 11.37 23.26 -9.59
C VAL A 470 10.58 21.96 -9.46
N ALA A 471 10.50 21.43 -8.23
CA ALA A 471 9.81 20.19 -7.88
C ALA A 471 10.39 18.93 -8.56
N SER A 472 11.68 18.95 -8.91
CA SER A 472 12.37 17.81 -9.51
C SER A 472 12.37 16.56 -8.61
N GLU A 473 12.50 16.76 -7.31
CA GLU A 473 12.59 15.72 -6.29
C GLU A 473 11.22 15.15 -5.86
N THR A 474 10.14 15.82 -6.26
CA THR A 474 8.76 15.47 -5.91
C THR A 474 7.97 15.07 -7.16
N ASP A 475 7.56 16.06 -7.95
CA ASP A 475 6.64 15.89 -9.07
C ASP A 475 7.34 15.25 -10.28
N LEU A 476 8.62 15.58 -10.51
CA LEU A 476 9.39 15.10 -11.67
C LEU A 476 10.40 14.00 -11.29
N VAL A 477 10.19 13.35 -10.14
CA VAL A 477 11.15 12.37 -9.60
C VAL A 477 11.39 11.19 -10.53
N PHE A 478 10.39 10.79 -11.32
CA PHE A 478 10.57 9.78 -12.37
C PHE A 478 11.62 10.22 -13.41
N GLY A 479 11.59 11.49 -13.79
CA GLY A 479 12.59 12.10 -14.67
C GLY A 479 14.00 12.09 -14.06
N VAL A 480 14.11 12.43 -12.77
CA VAL A 480 15.40 12.43 -12.05
C VAL A 480 15.96 11.01 -11.96
N LEU A 481 15.11 10.02 -11.67
CA LEU A 481 15.51 8.61 -11.72
C LEU A 481 15.96 8.20 -13.12
N ALA A 482 15.22 8.55 -14.17
CA ALA A 482 15.57 8.20 -15.53
C ALA A 482 16.89 8.84 -15.98
N GLU A 483 17.14 10.09 -15.60
CA GLU A 483 18.37 10.80 -15.91
C GLU A 483 19.58 10.25 -15.12
N GLU A 484 19.48 10.14 -13.79
CA GLU A 484 20.63 9.81 -12.95
C GLU A 484 20.88 8.30 -12.84
N TRP A 485 19.82 7.53 -12.65
CA TRP A 485 19.87 6.08 -12.41
C TRP A 485 19.60 5.26 -13.68
N GLY A 486 19.09 5.91 -14.73
CA GLY A 486 18.80 5.29 -16.02
C GLY A 486 17.35 4.82 -16.12
N LEU A 487 16.88 4.75 -17.36
CA LEU A 487 15.52 4.31 -17.67
C LEU A 487 15.22 2.91 -17.11
N ILE A 488 16.21 2.01 -17.08
CA ILE A 488 16.01 0.65 -16.57
C ILE A 488 15.63 0.68 -15.08
N ILE A 489 16.36 1.42 -14.25
CA ILE A 489 16.06 1.52 -12.81
C ILE A 489 14.75 2.27 -12.57
N ALA A 490 14.45 3.31 -13.37
CA ALA A 490 13.18 4.02 -13.31
C ALA A 490 11.98 3.08 -13.60
N ILE A 491 12.06 2.26 -14.65
CA ILE A 491 11.04 1.24 -14.96
C ILE A 491 10.97 0.20 -13.85
N MET A 492 12.10 -0.19 -13.27
CA MET A 492 12.12 -1.15 -12.17
C MET A 492 11.46 -0.61 -10.90
N ALA A 493 11.58 0.68 -10.60
CA ALA A 493 10.82 1.31 -9.54
C ALA A 493 9.31 1.23 -9.79
N VAL A 494 8.85 1.42 -11.04
CA VAL A 494 7.45 1.20 -11.43
C VAL A 494 7.06 -0.27 -11.28
N MET A 495 7.90 -1.21 -11.72
CA MET A 495 7.68 -2.64 -11.56
C MET A 495 7.61 -3.06 -10.09
N ALA A 496 8.31 -2.37 -9.19
CA ALA A 496 8.23 -2.60 -7.76
C ALA A 496 6.81 -2.31 -7.23
N ILE A 497 6.21 -1.18 -7.64
CA ILE A 497 4.81 -0.83 -7.30
C ILE A 497 3.82 -1.83 -7.92
N ILE A 498 4.04 -2.24 -9.17
CA ILE A 498 3.23 -3.27 -9.83
C ILE A 498 3.32 -4.61 -9.08
N THR A 499 4.50 -4.97 -8.58
CA THR A 499 4.72 -6.19 -7.80
C THR A 499 3.91 -6.19 -6.50
N LEU A 500 3.88 -5.06 -5.77
CA LEU A 500 3.01 -4.88 -4.62
C LEU A 500 1.52 -5.04 -5.02
N SER A 501 1.17 -4.72 -6.26
CA SER A 501 -0.24 -4.72 -6.74
C SER A 501 -0.71 -6.12 -7.04
N ILE A 502 0.14 -6.89 -7.73
CA ILE A 502 -0.07 -8.30 -7.99
C ILE A 502 -0.24 -9.05 -6.66
N PHE A 503 0.51 -8.67 -5.62
CA PHE A 503 0.37 -9.25 -4.29
C PHE A 503 -1.03 -9.05 -3.70
N ALA A 504 -1.55 -7.82 -3.66
CA ALA A 504 -2.88 -7.57 -3.14
C ALA A 504 -3.99 -8.21 -3.99
N PHE A 505 -3.81 -8.27 -5.31
CA PHE A 505 -4.76 -8.98 -6.17
C PHE A 505 -4.83 -10.48 -5.81
N ARG A 506 -3.68 -11.11 -5.54
CA ARG A 506 -3.63 -12.51 -5.08
C ARG A 506 -4.23 -12.69 -3.68
N SER A 507 -4.15 -11.69 -2.81
CA SER A 507 -4.76 -11.77 -1.48
C SER A 507 -6.28 -11.74 -1.52
N ILE A 508 -6.92 -11.32 -2.62
CA ILE A 508 -8.40 -11.38 -2.78
C ILE A 508 -8.92 -12.81 -2.63
N TRP A 509 -8.26 -13.74 -3.31
CA TRP A 509 -8.68 -15.15 -3.35
C TRP A 509 -8.39 -15.91 -2.05
N ALA A 510 -7.57 -15.34 -1.17
CA ALA A 510 -7.11 -15.98 0.06
C ALA A 510 -7.45 -15.18 1.32
N GLY A 511 -8.22 -14.10 1.16
CA GLY A 511 -8.50 -13.15 2.22
C GLY A 511 -9.40 -13.75 3.28
N ARG A 512 -9.00 -13.61 4.55
CA ARG A 512 -9.80 -14.05 5.70
C ARG A 512 -10.96 -13.11 6.03
N SER A 513 -10.93 -11.89 5.52
CA SER A 513 -11.99 -10.91 5.76
C SER A 513 -12.09 -9.96 4.58
N THR A 514 -13.34 -9.69 4.21
CA THR A 514 -13.74 -8.69 3.21
C THR A 514 -13.12 -7.32 3.51
N TYR A 515 -13.01 -6.96 4.81
CA TYR A 515 -12.35 -5.72 5.24
C TYR A 515 -10.87 -5.65 4.78
N TYR A 516 -10.06 -6.66 5.13
CA TYR A 516 -8.62 -6.64 4.82
C TYR A 516 -8.38 -6.72 3.32
N THR A 517 -9.18 -7.50 2.60
CA THR A 517 -9.11 -7.59 1.14
C THR A 517 -9.38 -6.23 0.50
N ILE A 518 -10.44 -5.54 0.91
CA ILE A 518 -10.80 -4.25 0.32
C ILE A 518 -9.82 -3.17 0.73
N ALA A 519 -9.35 -3.16 1.97
CA ALA A 519 -8.31 -2.24 2.42
C ALA A 519 -7.02 -2.41 1.59
N ALA A 520 -6.56 -3.65 1.36
CA ALA A 520 -5.37 -3.93 0.56
C ALA A 520 -5.56 -3.55 -0.92
N CYS A 521 -6.68 -3.90 -1.55
CA CYS A 521 -6.99 -3.52 -2.93
C CYS A 521 -7.06 -1.99 -3.10
N SER A 522 -7.64 -1.30 -2.13
CA SER A 522 -7.77 0.17 -2.15
C SER A 522 -6.42 0.86 -1.99
N ALA A 523 -5.59 0.40 -1.05
CA ALA A 523 -4.23 0.89 -0.86
C ALA A 523 -3.36 0.66 -2.10
N MET A 524 -3.47 -0.51 -2.74
CA MET A 524 -2.72 -0.79 -3.96
C MET A 524 -3.17 0.04 -5.14
N SER A 525 -4.48 0.20 -5.30
CA SER A 525 -5.00 1.02 -6.37
C SER A 525 -4.58 2.48 -6.20
N LEU A 526 -4.55 2.96 -4.96
CA LEU A 526 -3.98 4.27 -4.64
C LEU A 526 -2.52 4.37 -5.11
N PHE A 527 -1.66 3.41 -4.76
CA PHE A 527 -0.27 3.40 -5.23
C PHE A 527 -0.16 3.37 -6.76
N LEU A 528 -0.94 2.52 -7.44
CA LEU A 528 -0.92 2.42 -8.90
C LEU A 528 -1.33 3.73 -9.57
N PHE A 529 -2.47 4.31 -9.18
CA PHE A 529 -2.95 5.54 -9.78
C PHE A 529 -2.04 6.72 -9.49
N GLN A 530 -1.45 6.78 -8.30
CA GLN A 530 -0.47 7.79 -7.95
C GLN A 530 0.80 7.67 -8.80
N THR A 531 1.32 6.45 -9.01
CA THR A 531 2.44 6.19 -9.93
C THR A 531 2.08 6.52 -11.38
N ILE A 532 0.89 6.16 -11.85
CA ILE A 532 0.40 6.49 -13.20
C ILE A 532 0.41 8.00 -13.41
N LEU A 533 -0.21 8.76 -12.50
CA LEU A 533 -0.30 10.21 -12.62
C LEU A 533 1.07 10.91 -12.54
N ASN A 534 2.00 10.40 -11.72
CA ASN A 534 3.36 10.94 -11.64
C ASN A 534 4.16 10.64 -12.93
N VAL A 535 4.23 9.36 -13.31
CA VAL A 535 5.03 8.91 -14.47
C VAL A 535 4.45 9.47 -15.76
N PHE A 536 3.17 9.22 -16.05
CA PHE A 536 2.52 9.69 -17.28
C PHE A 536 2.40 11.22 -17.33
N GLY A 537 2.24 11.86 -16.17
CA GLY A 537 2.28 13.33 -16.06
C GLY A 537 3.64 13.91 -16.46
N SER A 538 4.73 13.24 -16.08
CA SER A 538 6.10 13.71 -16.37
C SER A 538 6.53 13.54 -17.84
N VAL A 539 5.88 12.63 -18.58
CA VAL A 539 6.18 12.33 -20.00
C VAL A 539 5.07 12.78 -20.97
N ASP A 540 4.20 13.69 -20.54
CA ASP A 540 3.09 14.26 -21.34
C ASP A 540 2.07 13.25 -21.88
N LEU A 541 1.96 12.06 -21.27
CA LEU A 541 0.86 11.13 -21.54
C LEU A 541 -0.42 11.54 -20.81
N PHE A 542 -0.26 12.17 -19.64
CA PHE A 542 -1.33 12.85 -18.91
C PHE A 542 -0.91 14.28 -18.53
N PRO A 543 -1.87 15.15 -18.18
CA PRO A 543 -1.54 16.45 -17.62
C PRO A 543 -0.69 16.29 -16.35
N LEU A 544 0.30 17.17 -16.16
CA LEU A 544 1.11 17.17 -14.95
C LEU A 544 0.22 17.53 -13.74
N THR A 545 0.01 16.59 -12.83
CA THR A 545 -0.94 16.74 -11.72
C THR A 545 -0.30 17.18 -10.39
N GLY A 546 1.03 17.07 -10.25
CA GLY A 546 1.76 17.43 -9.03
C GLY A 546 1.57 16.44 -7.89
N VAL A 547 1.43 15.15 -8.21
CA VAL A 547 1.34 14.06 -7.23
C VAL A 547 2.68 13.35 -7.12
N THR A 548 3.02 12.89 -5.92
CA THR A 548 4.31 12.27 -5.62
C THR A 548 4.39 10.83 -6.13
N PHE A 549 5.55 10.36 -6.58
CA PHE A 549 5.78 8.92 -6.79
C PHE A 549 5.88 8.21 -5.41
N PRO A 550 5.06 7.18 -5.11
CA PRO A 550 5.06 6.52 -3.80
C PRO A 550 6.42 5.93 -3.41
N PHE A 551 6.83 6.15 -2.16
CA PHE A 551 8.17 5.77 -1.62
C PHE A 551 9.40 6.39 -2.27
N VAL A 552 9.31 7.02 -3.45
CA VAL A 552 10.49 7.56 -4.16
C VAL A 552 10.60 9.06 -4.00
N ALA A 553 9.50 9.80 -4.18
CA ALA A 553 9.49 11.25 -4.07
C ALA A 553 9.95 11.75 -2.70
N SER A 554 10.65 12.88 -2.69
CA SER A 554 11.08 13.57 -1.47
C SER A 554 9.93 14.34 -0.83
N GLY A 555 9.13 13.66 -0.03
CA GLY A 555 8.05 14.26 0.73
C GLY A 555 7.85 13.54 2.06
N GLY A 556 8.10 14.23 3.18
CA GLY A 556 8.06 13.61 4.50
C GLY A 556 6.70 12.97 4.82
N THR A 557 5.60 13.71 4.64
CA THR A 557 4.26 13.17 4.91
C THR A 557 3.86 12.07 3.92
N SER A 558 4.22 12.21 2.65
CA SER A 558 3.92 11.20 1.62
C SER A 558 4.70 9.90 1.86
N MET A 559 5.94 9.98 2.33
CA MET A 559 6.74 8.82 2.75
C MET A 559 6.11 8.10 3.95
N ILE A 560 5.71 8.84 4.98
CA ILE A 560 5.02 8.28 6.17
C ILE A 560 3.72 7.59 5.75
N ALA A 561 2.91 8.25 4.91
CA ALA A 561 1.68 7.69 4.38
C ALA A 561 1.91 6.44 3.51
N SER A 562 2.97 6.40 2.70
CA SER A 562 3.32 5.23 1.89
C SER A 562 3.61 4.01 2.76
N TRP A 563 4.39 4.16 3.84
CA TRP A 563 4.60 3.07 4.79
C TRP A 563 3.30 2.67 5.52
N GLY A 564 2.44 3.63 5.88
CA GLY A 564 1.13 3.33 6.45
C GLY A 564 0.22 2.53 5.51
N LEU A 565 0.21 2.86 4.22
CA LEU A 565 -0.57 2.14 3.20
C LEU A 565 -0.10 0.69 3.05
N LEU A 566 1.22 0.46 3.15
CA LEU A 566 1.80 -0.89 3.12
C LEU A 566 1.27 -1.79 4.25
N ALA A 567 0.85 -1.21 5.39
CA ALA A 567 0.30 -1.98 6.50
C ALA A 567 -1.04 -2.65 6.13
N PHE A 568 -1.87 -2.04 5.29
CA PHE A 568 -3.10 -2.67 4.80
C PHE A 568 -2.82 -3.88 3.91
N LEU A 569 -1.80 -3.81 3.05
CA LEU A 569 -1.36 -4.96 2.26
C LEU A 569 -0.84 -6.07 3.17
N LYS A 570 -0.05 -5.70 4.18
CA LYS A 570 0.51 -6.67 5.12
C LYS A 570 -0.59 -7.34 5.94
N ALA A 571 -1.66 -6.63 6.30
CA ALA A 571 -2.82 -7.19 6.98
C ALA A 571 -3.58 -8.22 6.13
N ALA A 572 -3.57 -8.09 4.80
CA ALA A 572 -4.16 -9.07 3.90
C ALA A 572 -3.25 -10.28 3.60
N ASP A 573 -1.99 -10.29 4.05
CA ASP A 573 -1.07 -11.42 3.86
C ASP A 573 -1.39 -12.57 4.83
N THR A 574 -2.20 -13.53 4.36
CA THR A 574 -2.70 -14.67 5.14
C THR A 574 -1.76 -15.87 5.18
N ARG A 575 -0.61 -15.80 4.49
CA ARG A 575 0.41 -16.86 4.47
C ARG A 575 0.92 -17.12 5.89
N GLN A 576 1.17 -18.39 6.22
CA GLN A 576 1.55 -18.79 7.58
C GLN A 576 2.79 -18.03 8.07
N ASN A 577 2.64 -17.32 9.20
CA ASN A 577 3.68 -16.50 9.82
C ASN A 577 4.27 -15.41 8.91
N ALA A 578 3.65 -15.07 7.77
CA ALA A 578 4.18 -14.05 6.86
C ALA A 578 3.92 -12.62 7.37
N SER A 579 2.78 -12.42 8.04
CA SER A 579 2.33 -11.11 8.49
C SER A 579 2.37 -10.95 10.01
N ILE A 580 2.92 -9.83 10.48
CA ILE A 580 2.77 -9.40 11.88
C ILE A 580 1.36 -8.92 12.20
N ALA A 581 0.65 -8.42 11.19
CA ALA A 581 -0.75 -8.01 11.32
C ALA A 581 -1.71 -9.20 11.45
N VAL A 582 -1.25 -10.44 11.22
CA VAL A 582 -2.05 -11.64 11.47
C VAL A 582 -1.61 -12.30 12.79
N SER A 583 -2.60 -12.55 13.66
CA SER A 583 -2.37 -13.22 14.94
C SER A 583 -1.84 -14.64 14.75
N MET A 584 -0.77 -14.99 15.46
CA MET A 584 -0.41 -16.39 15.69
C MET A 584 -1.31 -16.88 16.83
N SER A 585 -2.55 -17.26 16.54
CA SER A 585 -3.34 -18.00 17.53
C SER A 585 -2.92 -19.47 17.44
N ASP A 586 -2.28 -19.98 18.50
CA ASP A 586 -1.97 -21.41 18.69
C ASP A 586 -3.23 -22.25 18.95
N LYS A 587 -4.41 -21.64 19.10
CA LYS A 587 -5.60 -22.33 19.64
C LYS A 587 -6.31 -23.29 18.68
N GLY A 588 -6.03 -23.22 17.37
CA GLY A 588 -6.56 -24.19 16.41
C GLY A 588 -5.84 -25.55 16.40
N LEU A 589 -4.76 -25.69 17.19
CA LEU A 589 -3.99 -26.94 17.29
C LEU A 589 -4.23 -27.69 18.61
N THR A 590 -4.97 -27.11 19.55
CA THR A 590 -5.17 -27.69 20.88
C THR A 590 -6.55 -27.36 21.45
N SER A 591 -7.63 -27.99 20.96
CA SER A 591 -8.84 -28.23 21.78
C SER A 591 -9.96 -29.11 21.16
N GLU A 592 -9.72 -29.98 20.17
CA GLU A 592 -10.79 -30.88 19.67
C GLU A 592 -10.30 -32.32 19.39
N GLY A 593 -9.46 -32.87 20.27
CA GLY A 593 -8.99 -34.26 20.12
C GLY A 593 -8.58 -34.96 21.40
N GLY A 594 -8.94 -34.40 22.56
CA GLY A 594 -8.73 -35.04 23.85
C GLY A 594 -9.94 -34.71 24.71
N ASP A 595 -10.72 -35.74 25.02
CA ASP A 595 -11.95 -35.74 25.81
C ASP A 595 -13.25 -35.61 24.99
N GLU A 596 -13.61 -36.69 24.29
CA GLU A 596 -14.84 -37.46 24.55
C GLU A 596 -14.92 -38.67 23.59
N LEU A 597 -14.87 -39.87 24.21
CA LEU A 597 -15.12 -41.24 23.70
C LEU A 597 -14.10 -41.91 22.76
#